data_AF-A0A5Y3XGI2-F1
#
_entry.id   AF-A0A5Y3XGI2-F1
#
_cell.length_a   1.000
_cell.length_b   1.000
_cell.length_c   1.000
_cell.angle_alpha   90.00
_cell.angle_beta   90.00
_cell.angle_gamma   90.00
#
_symmetry.space_group_name_H-M   'P 1'
#
loop_
_entity.id
_entity.type
_entity.pdbx_description
1 polymer ?
#
loop_
_entity_poly.entity_id
_entity_poly.type
_entity_poly.pdbx_seq_one_letter_code
_entity_poly.pdbx_strand_id
1 'polypeptide(L)' 'MSTMSYCLFRNTSEDFSRCLEKIGNAESIHEFSAGESGAARDLREMAEQYIEWFDQLDEESMLDEEQPDDE' A
#
# COMPACT_ATOMS: atom_id res chain seq x y z
N MET A 1 12.53 -23.01 9.80
CA MET A 1 11.71 -22.56 8.66
C MET A 1 11.79 -21.05 8.64
N SER A 2 12.57 -20.48 7.72
CA SER A 2 12.69 -19.02 7.58
C SER A 2 11.34 -18.46 7.16
N THR A 3 10.71 -17.69 8.04
CA THR A 3 9.67 -16.76 7.63
C THR A 3 10.36 -15.69 6.78
N MET A 4 10.35 -15.88 5.46
CA MET A 4 10.73 -14.84 4.52
C MET A 4 9.70 -13.72 4.69
N SER A 5 10.02 -12.73 5.53
CA SER A 5 9.24 -11.51 5.68
C SER A 5 9.38 -10.73 4.38
N TYR A 6 8.57 -11.07 3.38
CA TYR A 6 8.60 -10.45 2.04
C TYR A 6 8.30 -8.95 2.08
N CYS A 7 7.77 -8.45 3.19
CA CYS A 7 7.72 -7.05 3.52
C CYS A 7 8.86 -6.73 4.49
N LEU A 8 10.05 -6.44 3.99
CA LEU A 8 11.14 -5.82 4.77
C LEU A 8 10.80 -4.36 5.10
N PHE A 9 9.56 -4.09 5.55
CA PHE A 9 9.05 -2.77 5.83
C PHE A 9 9.53 -2.20 7.18
N ARG A 10 10.61 -2.74 7.76
CA ARG A 10 11.12 -2.31 9.08
C ARG A 10 11.73 -0.90 9.06
N ASN A 11 11.76 -0.23 7.90
CA ASN A 11 12.12 1.17 7.77
C ASN A 11 11.11 2.01 6.94
N THR A 12 9.93 1.49 6.58
CA THR A 12 9.15 2.05 5.45
C THR A 12 7.65 2.28 5.68
N SER A 13 7.06 1.98 6.85
CA SER A 13 5.69 2.45 7.15
C SER A 13 5.68 3.89 7.66
N GLU A 14 6.68 4.27 8.47
CA GLU A 14 6.80 5.63 9.01
C GLU A 14 7.19 6.62 7.92
N ASP A 15 8.12 6.27 7.03
CA ASP A 15 8.47 7.09 5.88
C ASP A 15 7.30 7.25 4.91
N PHE A 16 6.52 6.18 4.69
CA PHE A 16 5.30 6.26 3.90
C PHE A 16 4.25 7.15 4.57
N SER A 17 4.08 7.02 5.90
CA SER A 17 3.15 7.84 6.67
C SER A 17 3.53 9.33 6.64
N ARG A 18 4.82 9.65 6.75
CA ARG A 18 5.35 11.02 6.61
C ARG A 18 5.17 11.56 5.19
N CYS A 19 5.31 10.69 4.18
CA CYS A 19 5.02 11.05 2.79
C CYS A 19 3.54 11.37 2.60
N LEU A 20 2.64 10.53 3.14
CA LEU A 20 1.19 10.76 3.12
C LEU A 20 0.80 12.05 3.83
N GLU A 21 1.37 12.35 5.00
CA GLU A 21 1.13 13.59 5.73
C GLU A 21 1.57 14.82 4.92
N LYS A 22 2.74 14.76 4.27
CA LYS A 22 3.21 15.86 3.42
C LYS A 22 2.34 16.06 2.19
N ILE A 23 1.91 14.98 1.54
CA ILE A 23 1.00 15.05 0.38
C ILE A 23 -0.37 15.57 0.80
N GLY A 24 -0.92 15.11 1.93
CA GLY A 24 -2.22 15.51 2.43
C GLY A 24 -2.30 16.97 2.88
N ASN A 25 -1.16 17.59 3.18
CA ASN A 25 -1.05 19.01 3.54
C ASN A 25 -0.68 19.92 2.35
N ALA A 26 -0.37 19.38 1.18
CA ALA A 26 -0.07 20.18 -0.02
C ALA A 26 -1.37 20.52 -0.77
N GLU A 27 -1.49 21.76 -1.26
CA GLU A 27 -2.62 22.18 -2.09
C GLU A 27 -2.40 21.78 -3.57
N SER A 28 -1.14 21.60 -3.97
CA SER A 28 -0.74 21.26 -5.34
C SER A 28 0.54 20.42 -5.41
N ILE A 29 0.58 19.48 -6.37
CA ILE A 29 1.78 18.67 -6.65
C ILE A 29 2.97 19.52 -7.13
N HIS A 30 2.72 20.75 -7.58
CA HIS A 30 3.76 21.69 -8.02
C HIS A 30 4.53 22.33 -6.87
N GLU A 31 4.08 22.16 -5.62
CA GLU A 31 4.81 22.59 -4.42
C GLU A 31 6.05 21.72 -4.15
N PHE A 32 6.08 20.51 -4.72
CA PHE A 32 7.20 19.58 -4.62
C PHE A 32 8.25 19.85 -5.70
N SER A 33 9.50 19.49 -5.42
CA SER A 33 10.53 19.49 -6.45
C SER A 33 10.20 18.53 -7.60
N ALA A 34 10.87 18.68 -8.73
CA ALA A 34 10.67 17.78 -9.88
C ALA A 34 10.91 16.30 -9.54
N GLY A 35 11.87 16.01 -8.66
CA GLY A 35 12.14 14.65 -8.18
C GLY A 35 11.06 14.13 -7.24
N GLU A 36 10.61 14.95 -6.28
CA GLU A 36 9.57 14.58 -5.32
C GLU A 36 8.20 14.41 -5.97
N SER A 37 7.84 15.27 -6.92
CA SER A 37 6.60 15.13 -7.70
C SER A 37 6.59 13.91 -8.62
N GLY A 38 7.76 13.47 -9.10
CA GLY A 38 7.91 12.18 -9.79
C GLY A 38 7.69 11.02 -8.83
N ALA A 39 8.42 11.00 -7.72
CA ALA A 39 8.29 9.95 -6.71
C ALA A 39 6.87 9.83 -6.12
N ALA A 40 6.16 10.95 -5.94
CA ALA A 40 4.77 10.96 -5.48
C ALA A 40 3.81 10.31 -6.47
N ARG A 41 4.05 10.44 -7.78
CA ARG A 41 3.26 9.75 -8.82
C ARG A 41 3.53 8.25 -8.80
N ASP A 42 4.79 7.86 -8.74
CA ASP A 42 5.18 6.45 -8.66
C ASP A 42 4.61 5.78 -7.39
N LEU A 43 4.64 6.49 -6.26
CA LEU A 43 4.04 6.03 -5.00
C LEU A 43 2.52 5.87 -5.10
N ARG A 44 1.82 6.75 -5.81
CA ARG A 44 0.38 6.60 -6.07
C ARG A 44 0.11 5.30 -6.85
N GLU A 45 0.85 5.05 -7.93
CA GLU A 45 0.65 3.85 -8.75
C GLU A 45 0.93 2.56 -7.96
N MET A 46 1.98 2.56 -7.13
CA MET A 46 2.29 1.43 -6.25
C MET A 46 1.21 1.23 -5.17
N ALA A 47 0.65 2.32 -4.63
CA ALA A 47 -0.42 2.24 -3.63
C ALA A 47 -1.72 1.68 -4.24
N GLU A 48 -2.06 2.06 -5.47
CA GLU A 48 -3.23 1.52 -6.18
C GLU A 48 -3.10 0.02 -6.41
N GLN A 49 -1.92 -0.45 -6.88
CA GLN A 49 -1.64 -1.89 -7.03
C GLN A 49 -1.68 -2.64 -5.69
N TYR A 50 -1.14 -2.02 -4.63
CA TYR A 50 -1.20 -2.60 -3.29
C TYR A 50 -2.64 -2.78 -2.81
N ILE A 51 -3.50 -1.77 -2.98
CA ILE A 51 -4.92 -1.84 -2.60
C ILE A 51 -5.62 -2.94 -3.40
N GLU A 52 -5.47 -2.95 -4.73
CA GLU A 52 -6.11 -3.96 -5.58
C GLU A 52 -5.73 -5.40 -5.18
N TRP A 53 -4.44 -5.65 -4.97
CA TRP A 53 -3.98 -6.99 -4.55
C TRP A 53 -4.36 -7.32 -3.11
N PHE A 54 -4.43 -6.32 -2.23
CA PHE A 54 -4.88 -6.54 -0.86
C PHE A 54 -6.37 -6.91 -0.83
N ASP A 55 -7.20 -6.17 -1.56
CA ASP A 55 -8.64 -6.42 -1.63
C ASP A 55 -8.93 -7.80 -2.23
N GLN A 56 -8.20 -8.22 -3.27
CA GLN A 56 -8.30 -9.59 -3.81
C GLN A 56 -7.99 -10.65 -2.75
N LEU A 57 -6.95 -10.45 -1.94
CA LEU A 57 -6.60 -11.38 -0.87
C LEU A 57 -7.64 -11.40 0.26
N ASP A 58 -8.21 -10.25 0.59
CA ASP A 58 -9.24 -10.13 1.63
C ASP A 58 -10.56 -10.75 1.17
N GLU A 59 -10.98 -10.51 -0.08
CA GLU A 59 -12.14 -11.15 -0.70
C GLU A 59 -11.96 -12.68 -0.82
N GLU A 60 -10.79 -13.16 -1.24
CA GLU A 60 -10.46 -14.60 -1.26
C GLU A 60 -10.52 -15.19 0.16
N SER A 61 -10.08 -14.45 1.19
CA SER A 61 -10.15 -14.92 2.58
C SER A 61 -11.58 -15.06 3.10
N MET A 62 -12.49 -14.19 2.68
CA MET A 62 -13.91 -14.29 3.05
C MET A 62 -14.63 -15.45 2.34
N LEU A 63 -14.25 -15.77 1.11
CA LEU A 63 -14.81 -16.91 0.36
C LEU A 63 -14.39 -18.26 0.94
N ASP A 64 -13.20 -18.36 1.53
CA ASP A 64 -12.73 -19.57 2.22
C ASP A 64 -13.42 -19.77 3.59
N GLU A 65 -13.95 -18.72 4.23
CA GLU A 65 -14.68 -18.81 5.51
C GLU A 65 -16.18 -19.13 5.35
N GLU A 66 -16.75 -18.93 4.15
CA GLU A 66 -18.18 -19.16 3.88
C GLU A 66 -18.53 -20.57 3.36
N GLN A 67 -17.58 -21.51 3.24
CA GLN A 67 -17.94 -22.91 3.00
C GLN A 67 -18.53 -23.52 4.27
N PRO A 68 -19.86 -23.81 4.33
CA PRO A 68 -20.35 -24.74 5.32
C PRO A 68 -19.75 -26.10 4.93
N ASP A 69 -19.09 -26.75 5.88
CA ASP A 69 -18.84 -28.20 5.83
C ASP A 69 -20.22 -28.88 5.67
N ASP A 70 -20.69 -29.04 4.43
CA ASP A 70 -21.79 -29.94 4.11
C ASP A 70 -21.20 -31.37 4.16
N GLU A 71 -21.52 -32.06 5.27
CA GLU A 71 -21.25 -33.49 5.54
C GLU A 71 -21.70 -34.43 4.41
#